data_AF-A0A364KS71-F1
#
_entry.id   AF-A0A364KS71-F1
#
_cell.length_a   1.000
_cell.length_b   1.000
_cell.length_c   1.000
_cell.angle_alpha   90.00
_cell.angle_beta   90.00
_cell.angle_gamma   90.00
#
_symmetry.space_group_name_H-M   'P 1'
#
loop_
_entity.id
_entity.type
_entity.pdbx_description
1 polymer ?
#
loop_
_entity_poly.entity_id
_entity_poly.type
_entity_poly.pdbx_seq_one_letter_code
_entity_poly.pdbx_strand_id
1 'polypeptide(L)'
;MTITISPVEADDIKALIRLNEAAFSWTYSLLFDGPLKESTIDAIAEKRIKALHEQDEKSGSQGQEHPANKSFDFKAVDDSTGEIVGEAHWMIYYEDEELTKSIEDEVEDRINPPIPQMQVQPTAEFGRILATTKRETLAVPSETGETTADPGAPIKLRKRVYLGVLVVHPNHQKRGIGRQLLQWGLDEADRLGLVTYLEASTDGVRLYESAGFEKLKDVFMNLRPFGAKGDLPIRLMIRQPKPTN
;
A
#
# COMPACT_ATOMS: atom_id res chain seq x y z
N MET A 1 23.16 4.33 -15.40
CA MET A 1 21.86 4.94 -15.02
C MET A 1 21.95 5.16 -13.52
N THR A 2 21.96 6.40 -13.09
CA THR A 2 21.98 6.78 -11.68
C THR A 2 20.55 7.07 -11.26
N ILE A 3 20.16 6.54 -10.10
CA ILE A 3 18.82 6.68 -9.55
C ILE A 3 18.94 7.40 -8.23
N THR A 4 18.21 8.50 -8.07
CA THR A 4 18.07 9.19 -6.80
C THR A 4 16.74 8.80 -6.15
N ILE A 5 16.78 8.37 -4.89
CA ILE A 5 15.58 8.17 -4.07
C ILE A 5 15.41 9.39 -3.15
N SER A 6 14.24 9.98 -3.17
CA SER A 6 13.90 11.15 -2.34
C SER A 6 12.44 11.13 -1.91
N PRO A 7 12.04 11.94 -0.91
CA PRO A 7 10.64 12.07 -0.53
C PRO A 7 9.73 12.54 -1.68
N VAL A 8 8.47 12.12 -1.63
CA VAL A 8 7.41 12.62 -2.51
C VAL A 8 6.94 14.00 -2.06
N GLU A 9 6.79 14.90 -3.01
CA GLU A 9 6.26 16.24 -2.87
C GLU A 9 4.92 16.35 -3.63
N ALA A 10 4.12 17.38 -3.32
CA ALA A 10 2.81 17.58 -3.93
C ALA A 10 2.86 17.65 -5.47
N ASP A 11 3.91 18.25 -6.04
CA ASP A 11 4.08 18.39 -7.50
C ASP A 11 4.38 17.07 -8.21
N ASP A 12 4.83 16.03 -7.49
CA ASP A 12 5.11 14.71 -8.08
C ASP A 12 3.86 13.87 -8.31
N ILE A 13 2.78 14.17 -7.58
CA ILE A 13 1.62 13.27 -7.42
C ILE A 13 1.00 12.88 -8.77
N LYS A 14 0.91 13.80 -9.73
CA LYS A 14 0.36 13.48 -11.07
C LYS A 14 1.29 12.56 -11.86
N ALA A 15 2.61 12.73 -11.75
CA ALA A 15 3.56 11.84 -12.41
C ALA A 15 3.51 10.44 -11.79
N LEU A 16 3.36 10.35 -10.47
CA LEU A 16 3.18 9.11 -9.74
C LEU A 16 1.89 8.37 -10.14
N ILE A 17 0.78 9.09 -10.33
CA ILE A 17 -0.48 8.47 -10.81
C ILE A 17 -0.27 7.82 -12.19
N ARG A 18 0.41 8.51 -13.12
CA ARG A 18 0.74 7.97 -14.45
C ARG A 18 1.71 6.79 -14.38
N LEU A 19 2.69 6.84 -13.48
CA LEU A 19 3.61 5.74 -13.21
C LEU A 19 2.85 4.48 -12.76
N ASN A 20 1.92 4.62 -11.81
CA ASN A 20 1.11 3.51 -11.32
C ASN A 20 0.21 2.94 -12.41
N GLU A 21 -0.45 3.80 -13.21
CA GLU A 21 -1.25 3.35 -14.35
C GLU A 21 -0.41 2.56 -15.36
N ALA A 22 0.79 3.03 -15.69
CA ALA A 22 1.69 2.34 -16.63
C ALA A 22 2.15 0.99 -16.10
N ALA A 23 2.49 0.90 -14.81
CA ALA A 23 3.02 -0.31 -14.21
C ALA A 23 1.94 -1.34 -13.84
N PHE A 24 0.73 -0.89 -13.51
CA PHE A 24 -0.41 -1.73 -13.14
C PHE A 24 -1.53 -1.65 -14.18
N SER A 25 -1.19 -1.48 -15.46
CA SER A 25 -2.14 -1.19 -16.56
C SER A 25 -3.36 -2.13 -16.59
N TRP A 26 -3.14 -3.43 -16.39
CA TRP A 26 -4.23 -4.39 -16.34
C TRP A 26 -5.14 -4.18 -15.11
N THR A 27 -4.56 -4.00 -13.92
CA THR A 27 -5.36 -3.71 -12.70
C THR A 27 -6.09 -2.37 -12.84
N TYR A 28 -5.46 -1.36 -13.43
CA TYR A 28 -6.11 -0.07 -13.69
C TYR A 28 -7.28 -0.22 -14.67
N SER A 29 -7.17 -1.09 -15.69
CA SER A 29 -8.29 -1.38 -16.60
C SER A 29 -9.48 -2.08 -15.93
N LEU A 30 -9.27 -2.71 -14.77
CA LEU A 30 -10.33 -3.28 -13.93
C LEU A 30 -10.95 -2.22 -13.02
N LEU A 31 -10.13 -1.31 -12.47
CA LEU A 31 -10.57 -0.32 -11.50
C LEU A 31 -11.10 0.97 -12.12
N PHE A 32 -10.79 1.23 -13.38
CA PHE A 32 -11.21 2.43 -14.11
C PHE A 32 -11.78 2.07 -15.49
N ASP A 33 -12.72 2.90 -15.97
CA ASP A 33 -13.27 2.82 -17.32
C ASP A 33 -12.29 3.44 -18.33
N GLY A 34 -11.39 2.58 -18.83
CA GLY A 34 -10.35 2.93 -19.78
C GLY A 34 -9.16 3.70 -19.17
N PRO A 35 -8.20 4.14 -20.01
CA PRO A 35 -7.07 4.95 -19.57
C PRO A 35 -7.52 6.22 -18.86
N LEU A 36 -6.77 6.64 -17.84
CA LEU A 36 -7.11 7.79 -17.03
C LEU A 36 -7.08 9.08 -17.86
N LYS A 37 -8.20 9.80 -17.84
CA LYS A 37 -8.29 11.16 -18.37
C LYS A 37 -7.66 12.14 -17.38
N GLU A 38 -7.19 13.28 -17.87
CA GLU A 38 -6.62 14.33 -17.01
C GLU A 38 -7.56 14.74 -15.88
N SER A 39 -8.87 14.86 -16.13
CA SER A 39 -9.85 15.17 -15.07
C SER A 39 -9.86 14.15 -13.93
N THR A 40 -9.60 12.88 -14.24
CA THR A 40 -9.54 11.79 -13.26
C THR A 40 -8.20 11.83 -12.52
N ILE A 41 -7.10 12.06 -13.23
CA ILE A 41 -5.77 12.26 -12.64
C ILE A 41 -5.81 13.44 -11.67
N ASP A 42 -6.45 14.55 -12.04
CA ASP A 42 -6.63 15.74 -11.21
C ASP A 42 -7.41 15.41 -9.93
N ALA A 43 -8.53 14.69 -10.04
CA ALA A 43 -9.33 14.29 -8.87
C ALA A 43 -8.57 13.34 -7.92
N ILE A 44 -7.81 12.38 -8.46
CA ILE A 44 -6.96 11.51 -7.63
C ILE A 44 -5.84 12.33 -6.99
N ALA A 45 -5.24 13.25 -7.73
CA ALA A 45 -4.15 14.09 -7.25
C ALA A 45 -4.61 15.00 -6.11
N GLU A 46 -5.77 15.65 -6.23
CA GLU A 46 -6.35 16.47 -5.16
C GLU A 46 -6.52 15.67 -3.86
N LYS A 47 -7.06 14.44 -3.95
CA LYS A 47 -7.22 13.55 -2.79
C LYS A 47 -5.86 13.18 -2.17
N ARG A 48 -4.86 12.84 -2.99
CA ARG A 48 -3.51 12.45 -2.50
C ARG A 48 -2.74 13.63 -1.91
N ILE A 49 -2.79 14.80 -2.54
CA ILE A 49 -2.15 16.03 -2.03
C ILE A 49 -2.75 16.44 -0.69
N LYS A 50 -4.08 16.40 -0.56
CA LYS A 50 -4.76 16.65 0.71
C LYS A 50 -4.28 15.69 1.80
N ALA A 51 -4.21 14.39 1.49
CA ALA A 51 -3.72 13.39 2.45
C ALA A 51 -2.25 13.61 2.84
N LEU A 52 -1.40 14.04 1.90
CA LEU A 52 0.01 14.37 2.16
C LEU A 52 0.13 15.55 3.15
N HIS A 53 -0.61 16.65 2.91
CA HIS A 53 -0.60 17.80 3.82
C HIS A 53 -1.13 17.46 5.22
N GLU A 54 -2.21 16.66 5.31
CA GLU A 54 -2.74 16.20 6.61
C GLU A 54 -1.74 15.33 7.38
N GLN A 55 -0.86 14.59 6.69
CA GLN A 55 0.23 13.84 7.33
C GLN A 55 1.32 14.76 7.88
N ASP A 56 1.73 15.77 7.10
CA ASP A 56 2.74 16.74 7.51
C ASP A 56 2.29 17.53 8.75
N GLU A 57 1.04 18.01 8.76
CA GLU A 57 0.46 18.71 9.91
C GLU A 57 0.45 17.86 11.18
N LYS A 58 0.04 16.58 11.07
CA LYS A 58 0.06 15.64 12.20
C LYS A 58 1.48 15.36 12.71
N SER A 59 2.45 15.32 11.80
CA SER A 59 3.86 15.10 12.17
C SER A 59 4.49 16.30 12.87
N GLY A 60 4.02 17.53 12.59
CA GLY A 60 4.54 18.78 13.17
C GLY A 60 3.85 19.26 14.46
N SER A 61 2.66 18.73 14.78
CA SER A 61 1.79 19.27 15.85
C SER A 61 1.75 18.45 17.15
N GLN A 62 2.40 17.29 17.23
CA GLN A 62 2.43 16.47 18.45
C GLN A 62 3.80 16.51 19.12
N GLY A 63 3.87 17.15 20.30
CA GLY A 63 4.95 16.99 21.27
C GLY A 63 4.98 15.61 21.96
N GLN A 64 4.57 14.56 21.26
CA GLN A 64 4.71 13.16 21.68
C GLN A 64 5.97 12.59 21.02
N GLU A 65 6.80 11.87 21.80
CA GLU A 65 8.05 11.29 21.30
C GLU A 65 7.83 10.29 20.14
N HIS A 66 6.65 9.66 20.04
CA HIS A 66 6.28 8.79 18.92
C HIS A 66 4.76 8.87 18.60
N PRO A 67 4.34 9.21 17.36
CA PRO A 67 2.94 9.10 16.94
C PRO A 67 2.52 7.61 16.84
N ALA A 68 1.23 7.30 16.93
CA ALA A 68 0.75 5.91 16.83
C ALA A 68 1.17 5.23 15.50
N ASN A 69 1.12 5.99 14.40
CA ASN A 69 1.69 5.60 13.12
C ASN A 69 2.29 6.79 12.36
N LYS A 70 3.13 6.50 11.37
CA LYS A 70 3.73 7.49 10.47
C LYS A 70 3.90 6.94 9.05
N SER A 71 3.57 7.75 8.05
CA SER A 71 3.74 7.42 6.63
C SER A 71 5.03 8.00 6.07
N PHE A 72 5.59 7.33 5.07
CA PHE A 72 6.80 7.73 4.36
C PHE A 72 6.65 7.37 2.87
N ASP A 73 6.66 8.40 2.04
CA ASP A 73 6.51 8.29 0.60
C ASP A 73 7.82 8.62 -0.10
N PHE A 74 8.29 7.71 -0.94
CA PHE A 74 9.53 7.86 -1.71
C PHE A 74 9.26 7.77 -3.20
N LYS A 75 9.95 8.61 -3.97
CA LYS A 75 10.07 8.51 -5.42
C LYS A 75 11.50 8.10 -5.80
N ALA A 76 11.62 7.38 -6.90
CA ALA A 76 12.89 7.10 -7.55
C ALA A 76 12.95 7.89 -8.87
N VAL A 77 13.98 8.72 -9.04
CA VAL A 77 14.17 9.59 -10.20
C VAL A 77 15.37 9.10 -11.01
N ASP A 78 15.23 9.01 -12.33
CA ASP A 78 16.37 8.83 -13.23
C ASP A 78 17.10 10.17 -13.39
N ASP A 79 18.32 10.28 -12.87
CA ASP A 79 19.08 11.52 -12.88
C ASP A 79 19.41 12.01 -14.30
N SER A 80 19.37 11.13 -15.30
CA SER A 80 19.66 11.50 -16.69
C SER A 80 18.48 12.14 -17.42
N THR A 81 17.24 11.84 -17.01
CA THR A 81 16.02 12.35 -17.64
C THR A 81 15.22 13.28 -16.74
N GLY A 82 15.42 13.19 -15.42
CA GLY A 82 14.58 13.84 -14.41
C GLY A 82 13.22 13.16 -14.24
N GLU A 83 12.97 12.03 -14.90
CA GLU A 83 11.68 11.34 -14.81
C GLU A 83 11.57 10.51 -13.53
N ILE A 84 10.39 10.52 -12.92
CA ILE A 84 10.06 9.60 -11.84
C ILE A 84 9.79 8.21 -12.43
N VAL A 85 10.61 7.24 -12.01
CA VAL A 85 10.62 5.87 -12.54
C VAL A 85 10.23 4.82 -11.50
N GLY A 86 9.98 5.22 -10.25
CA GLY A 86 9.52 4.34 -9.19
C GLY A 86 8.92 5.09 -8.00
N GLU A 87 8.15 4.38 -7.17
CA GLU A 87 7.52 4.89 -5.96
C GLU A 87 7.46 3.80 -4.90
N ALA A 88 7.55 4.18 -3.63
CA ALA A 88 7.18 3.34 -2.51
C ALA A 88 6.44 4.15 -1.43
N HIS A 89 5.34 3.59 -0.93
CA HIS A 89 4.57 4.13 0.19
C HIS A 89 4.67 3.18 1.39
N TRP A 90 5.32 3.65 2.45
CA TRP A 90 5.53 2.92 3.69
C TRP A 90 4.71 3.53 4.82
N MET A 91 4.22 2.68 5.72
CA MET A 91 3.64 3.09 6.99
C MET A 91 4.31 2.33 8.12
N ILE A 92 4.70 3.03 9.17
CA ILE A 92 5.18 2.44 10.42
C ILE A 92 4.09 2.60 11.46
N TYR A 93 3.67 1.48 12.04
CA TYR A 93 2.79 1.42 13.20
C TYR A 93 3.64 1.06 14.40
N TYR A 94 3.86 2.02 15.30
CA TYR A 94 4.72 1.85 16.48
C TYR A 94 4.01 1.08 17.59
N GLU A 95 2.69 1.17 17.61
CA GLU A 95 1.78 0.50 18.54
C GLU A 95 0.76 -0.35 17.78
N ASP A 96 0.04 -1.21 18.50
CA ASP A 96 -1.05 -1.99 17.91
C ASP A 96 -2.16 -1.04 17.47
N GLU A 97 -2.55 -1.15 16.20
CA GLU A 97 -3.58 -0.33 15.57
C GLU A 97 -4.97 -0.84 15.96
N GLU A 98 -5.72 -0.05 16.72
CA GLU A 98 -7.12 -0.33 17.02
C GLU A 98 -8.02 0.13 15.86
N LEU A 99 -8.65 -0.84 15.19
CA LEU A 99 -9.62 -0.60 14.14
C LEU A 99 -11.03 -0.69 14.71
N THR A 100 -11.72 0.45 14.71
CA THR A 100 -13.12 0.57 15.13
C THR A 100 -14.10 0.57 13.96
N LYS A 101 -13.62 0.83 12.73
CA LYS A 101 -14.44 0.78 11.51
C LYS A 101 -14.64 -0.65 11.05
N SER A 102 -15.87 -0.94 10.64
CA SER A 102 -16.16 -2.20 9.97
C SER A 102 -15.47 -2.24 8.60
N ILE A 103 -15.37 -3.44 8.01
CA ILE A 103 -14.84 -3.60 6.65
C ILE A 103 -15.73 -2.84 5.64
N GLU A 104 -17.05 -2.83 5.84
CA GLU A 104 -17.97 -2.11 4.97
C GLU A 104 -17.76 -0.59 5.03
N ASP A 105 -17.52 -0.03 6.22
CA ASP A 105 -17.27 1.41 6.37
C ASP A 105 -15.95 1.83 5.68
N GLU A 106 -14.90 1.01 5.78
CA GLU A 106 -13.63 1.25 5.06
C GLU A 106 -13.80 1.17 3.54
N VAL A 107 -14.67 0.26 3.07
CA VAL A 107 -15.00 0.13 1.65
C VAL A 107 -15.80 1.34 1.18
N GLU A 108 -16.77 1.78 1.97
CA GLU A 108 -17.59 2.96 1.70
C GLU A 108 -16.73 4.23 1.58
N ASP A 109 -15.83 4.48 2.54
CA ASP A 109 -14.88 5.60 2.53
C ASP A 109 -13.94 5.58 1.30
N ARG A 110 -13.67 4.37 0.76
CA ARG A 110 -12.83 4.20 -0.41
C ARG A 110 -13.55 4.59 -1.70
N ILE A 111 -14.84 4.24 -1.82
CA ILE A 111 -15.60 4.42 -3.06
C ILE A 111 -16.48 5.68 -3.06
N ASN A 112 -16.64 6.36 -1.93
CA ASN A 112 -17.49 7.54 -1.84
C ASN A 112 -16.75 8.81 -1.32
N PRO A 113 -16.90 9.96 -2.02
CA PRO A 113 -17.54 10.11 -3.32
C PRO A 113 -16.73 9.40 -4.42
N PRO A 114 -17.40 8.90 -5.49
CA PRO A 114 -16.70 8.21 -6.56
C PRO A 114 -15.86 9.19 -7.37
N ILE A 115 -14.62 8.78 -7.64
CA ILE A 115 -13.71 9.50 -8.54
C ILE A 115 -14.17 9.28 -9.99
N PRO A 116 -14.00 10.25 -10.91
CA PRO A 116 -14.29 10.04 -12.33
C PRO A 116 -13.65 8.76 -12.88
N GLN A 117 -14.32 8.10 -13.83
CA GLN A 117 -13.94 6.79 -14.41
C GLN A 117 -13.84 5.61 -13.43
N MET A 118 -13.97 5.80 -12.11
CA MET A 118 -13.84 4.70 -11.16
C MET A 118 -14.93 3.65 -11.35
N GLN A 119 -14.52 2.39 -11.52
CA GLN A 119 -15.41 1.25 -11.48
C GLN A 119 -15.68 0.91 -10.01
N VAL A 120 -16.81 1.39 -9.50
CA VAL A 120 -17.20 1.32 -8.08
C VAL A 120 -17.18 -0.12 -7.56
N GLN A 121 -17.84 -1.06 -8.25
CA GLN A 121 -17.99 -2.44 -7.75
C GLN A 121 -16.65 -3.21 -7.71
N PRO A 122 -15.81 -3.21 -8.76
CA PRO A 122 -14.45 -3.74 -8.66
C PRO A 122 -13.60 -3.08 -7.57
N THR A 123 -13.69 -1.76 -7.42
CA THR A 123 -12.92 -1.01 -6.42
C THR A 123 -13.35 -1.37 -4.99
N ALA A 124 -14.65 -1.53 -4.76
CA ALA A 124 -15.22 -1.94 -3.49
C ALA A 124 -14.74 -3.35 -3.10
N GLU A 125 -14.83 -4.30 -4.03
CA GLU A 125 -14.42 -5.69 -3.78
C GLU A 125 -12.90 -5.81 -3.57
N PHE A 126 -12.11 -5.09 -4.35
CA PHE A 126 -10.66 -5.03 -4.14
C PHE A 126 -10.33 -4.47 -2.74
N GLY A 127 -10.97 -3.36 -2.35
CA GLY A 127 -10.83 -2.78 -1.02
C GLY A 127 -11.22 -3.73 0.11
N ARG A 128 -12.34 -4.44 -0.06
CA ARG A 128 -12.87 -5.44 0.87
C ARG A 128 -11.87 -6.56 1.10
N ILE A 129 -11.29 -7.11 0.03
CA ILE A 129 -10.32 -8.19 0.13
C ILE A 129 -9.08 -7.74 0.90
N LEU A 130 -8.51 -6.57 0.58
CA LEU A 130 -7.35 -6.05 1.31
C LEU A 130 -7.68 -5.79 2.79
N ALA A 131 -8.83 -5.16 3.07
CA ALA A 131 -9.29 -4.87 4.43
C ALA A 131 -9.50 -6.15 5.27
N THR A 132 -10.07 -7.20 4.67
CA THR A 132 -10.32 -8.49 5.31
C THR A 132 -9.01 -9.23 5.58
N THR A 133 -8.17 -9.36 4.56
CA THR A 133 -6.93 -10.15 4.63
C THR A 133 -5.89 -9.54 5.58
N LYS A 134 -5.79 -8.19 5.58
CA LYS A 134 -4.99 -7.44 6.55
C LYS A 134 -5.43 -7.76 7.99
N ARG A 135 -6.74 -7.75 8.26
CA ARG A 135 -7.31 -8.07 9.58
C ARG A 135 -7.01 -9.52 9.98
N GLU A 136 -7.30 -10.49 9.10
CA GLU A 136 -7.04 -11.92 9.35
C GLU A 136 -5.56 -12.20 9.65
N THR A 137 -4.66 -11.49 8.97
CA THR A 137 -3.21 -11.76 9.06
C THR A 137 -2.57 -11.11 10.27
N LEU A 138 -2.98 -9.89 10.61
CA LEU A 138 -2.28 -9.04 11.57
C LEU A 138 -2.96 -8.95 12.93
N ALA A 139 -4.18 -9.50 13.07
CA ALA A 139 -4.91 -9.51 14.33
C ALA A 139 -4.02 -9.97 15.50
N VAL A 140 -4.14 -9.26 16.61
CA VAL A 140 -3.63 -9.67 17.91
C VAL A 140 -4.75 -10.45 18.61
N PRO A 141 -4.49 -11.69 19.07
CA PRO A 141 -5.49 -12.42 19.86
C PRO A 141 -5.90 -11.62 21.09
N SER A 142 -7.21 -11.59 21.40
CA SER A 142 -7.71 -10.98 22.64
C SER A 142 -7.10 -11.67 23.86
N GLU A 143 -6.67 -10.88 24.87
CA GLU A 143 -6.15 -11.39 26.15
C GLU A 143 -7.17 -12.28 26.90
N THR A 144 -8.47 -12.11 26.64
CA THR A 144 -9.53 -12.91 27.26
C THR A 144 -9.77 -14.25 26.57
N GLY A 145 -9.11 -14.53 25.43
CA GLY A 145 -9.34 -15.75 24.65
C GLY A 145 -10.72 -15.82 23.96
N GLU A 146 -11.57 -14.81 24.16
CA GLU A 146 -12.86 -14.70 23.49
C GLU A 146 -12.63 -14.25 22.05
N THR A 147 -12.89 -15.15 21.11
CA THR A 147 -13.17 -14.78 19.72
C THR A 147 -14.50 -14.05 19.76
N THR A 148 -14.50 -12.72 19.85
CA THR A 148 -15.75 -11.96 19.80
C THR A 148 -16.36 -12.21 18.43
N ALA A 149 -17.43 -13.01 18.40
CA ALA A 149 -18.23 -13.28 17.20
C ALA A 149 -19.00 -12.04 16.72
N ASP A 150 -18.84 -10.90 17.40
CA ASP A 150 -19.36 -9.60 17.02
C ASP A 150 -18.51 -8.99 15.88
N PRO A 151 -19.05 -8.88 14.66
CA PRO A 151 -18.36 -8.27 13.52
C PRO A 151 -18.07 -6.76 13.72
N GLY A 152 -18.68 -6.11 14.71
CA GLY A 152 -18.48 -4.71 15.05
C GLY A 152 -17.53 -4.46 16.24
N ALA A 153 -17.00 -5.50 16.87
CA ALA A 153 -16.05 -5.34 17.96
C ALA A 153 -14.72 -4.76 17.44
N PRO A 154 -14.10 -3.80 18.18
CA PRO A 154 -12.79 -3.29 17.81
C PRO A 154 -11.76 -4.43 17.69
N ILE A 155 -11.02 -4.43 16.58
CA ILE A 155 -9.93 -5.38 16.36
C ILE A 155 -8.60 -4.65 16.45
N LYS A 156 -7.62 -5.26 17.13
CA LYS A 156 -6.26 -4.75 17.18
C LYS A 156 -5.39 -5.46 16.15
N LEU A 157 -4.72 -4.68 15.31
CA LEU A 157 -3.70 -5.18 14.40
C LEU A 157 -2.33 -4.90 14.99
N ARG A 158 -1.44 -5.89 14.97
CA ARG A 158 -0.11 -5.76 15.56
C ARG A 158 0.67 -4.58 14.98
N LYS A 159 1.49 -3.94 15.81
CA LYS A 159 2.54 -3.01 15.40
C LYS A 159 3.45 -3.63 14.33
N ARG A 160 3.82 -2.84 13.32
CA ARG A 160 4.43 -3.34 12.07
C ARG A 160 4.98 -2.23 11.21
N VAL A 161 5.85 -2.59 10.28
CA VAL A 161 6.12 -1.81 9.07
C VAL A 161 5.27 -2.38 7.93
N TYR A 162 4.56 -1.53 7.21
CA TYR A 162 3.63 -1.92 6.15
C TYR A 162 3.99 -1.24 4.84
N LEU A 163 4.18 -2.04 3.79
CA LEU A 163 4.38 -1.55 2.42
C LEU A 163 3.03 -1.51 1.70
N GLY A 164 2.46 -0.32 1.51
CA GLY A 164 1.18 -0.16 0.83
C GLY A 164 1.30 -0.17 -0.69
N VAL A 165 2.38 0.43 -1.23
CA VAL A 165 2.66 0.49 -2.66
C VAL A 165 4.16 0.37 -2.88
N LEU A 166 4.57 -0.42 -3.87
CA LEU A 166 5.90 -0.34 -4.48
C LEU A 166 5.77 -0.59 -5.96
N VAL A 167 6.23 0.37 -6.75
CA VAL A 167 6.09 0.34 -8.21
C VAL A 167 7.35 0.83 -8.88
N VAL A 168 7.67 0.22 -10.03
CA VAL A 168 8.76 0.63 -10.91
C VAL A 168 8.22 0.62 -12.33
N HIS A 169 8.47 1.70 -13.07
CA HIS A 169 8.04 1.85 -14.45
C HIS A 169 8.50 0.64 -15.28
N PRO A 170 7.65 0.03 -16.13
CA PRO A 170 7.99 -1.20 -16.86
C PRO A 170 9.33 -1.14 -17.62
N ASN A 171 9.63 0.00 -18.26
CA ASN A 171 10.89 0.21 -18.99
C ASN A 171 12.14 0.32 -18.09
N HIS A 172 11.95 0.45 -16.78
CA HIS A 172 12.99 0.64 -15.76
C HIS A 172 13.09 -0.54 -14.77
N GLN A 173 12.27 -1.58 -14.93
CA GLN A 173 12.33 -2.79 -14.12
C GLN A 173 13.61 -3.60 -14.35
N LYS A 174 13.91 -4.53 -13.43
CA LYS A 174 15.09 -5.42 -13.46
C LYS A 174 16.44 -4.69 -13.42
N ARG A 175 16.46 -3.43 -12.95
CA ARG A 175 17.65 -2.60 -12.75
C ARG A 175 17.97 -2.34 -11.27
N GLY A 176 17.35 -3.09 -10.35
CA GLY A 176 17.55 -2.96 -8.90
C GLY A 176 16.77 -1.83 -8.22
N ILE A 177 16.02 -1.00 -8.95
CA ILE A 177 15.26 0.14 -8.40
C ILE A 177 14.29 -0.30 -7.30
N GLY A 178 13.47 -1.33 -7.57
CA GLY A 178 12.53 -1.85 -6.58
C GLY A 178 13.21 -2.38 -5.32
N ARG A 179 14.43 -2.93 -5.44
CA ARG A 179 15.21 -3.38 -4.27
C ARG A 179 15.71 -2.19 -3.45
N GLN A 180 16.11 -1.10 -4.10
CA GLN A 180 16.54 0.12 -3.40
C GLN A 180 15.38 0.78 -2.65
N LEU A 181 14.21 0.92 -3.30
CA LEU A 181 12.99 1.43 -2.66
C LEU A 181 12.52 0.53 -1.50
N LEU A 182 12.69 -0.79 -1.63
CA LEU A 182 12.33 -1.74 -0.58
C LEU A 182 13.27 -1.63 0.63
N GLN A 183 14.56 -1.38 0.42
CA GLN A 183 15.60 -1.50 1.44
C GLN A 183 15.36 -0.58 2.64
N TRP A 184 14.93 0.67 2.40
CA TRP A 184 14.66 1.64 3.48
C TRP A 184 13.68 1.09 4.53
N GLY A 185 12.54 0.55 4.10
CA GLY A 185 11.52 0.04 5.02
C GLY A 185 11.97 -1.23 5.76
N LEU A 186 12.85 -2.03 5.14
CA LEU A 186 13.42 -3.21 5.79
C LEU A 186 14.45 -2.85 6.85
N ASP A 187 15.29 -1.87 6.57
CA ASP A 187 16.27 -1.37 7.54
C ASP A 187 15.56 -0.78 8.76
N GLU A 188 14.46 -0.06 8.53
CA GLU A 188 13.65 0.50 9.60
C GLU A 188 12.89 -0.57 10.39
N ALA A 189 12.35 -1.59 9.72
CA ALA A 189 11.73 -2.73 10.39
C ALA A 189 12.74 -3.50 11.27
N ASP A 190 13.95 -3.74 10.75
CA ASP A 190 15.03 -4.40 11.48
C ASP A 190 15.47 -3.54 12.69
N ARG A 191 15.63 -2.22 12.50
CA ARG A 191 15.99 -1.27 13.57
C ARG A 191 14.95 -1.21 14.69
N LEU A 192 13.67 -1.25 14.34
CA LEU A 192 12.56 -1.17 15.30
C LEU A 192 12.17 -2.54 15.89
N GLY A 193 12.74 -3.64 15.38
CA GLY A 193 12.33 -4.99 15.76
C GLY A 193 10.87 -5.29 15.40
N LEU A 194 10.37 -4.73 14.29
CA LEU A 194 8.99 -4.88 13.83
C LEU A 194 8.90 -5.85 12.65
N VAL A 195 7.80 -6.60 12.58
CA VAL A 195 7.48 -7.36 11.37
C VAL A 195 7.21 -6.43 10.20
N THR A 196 7.58 -6.86 8.99
CA THR A 196 7.20 -6.18 7.75
C THR A 196 6.08 -6.96 7.07
N TYR A 197 5.00 -6.28 6.66
CA TYR A 197 3.87 -6.90 5.98
C TYR A 197 3.58 -6.21 4.64
N LEU A 198 3.07 -6.96 3.66
CA LEU A 198 2.60 -6.46 2.38
C LEU A 198 1.65 -7.44 1.66
N GLU A 199 0.88 -6.91 0.72
CA GLU A 199 0.16 -7.68 -0.30
C GLU A 199 0.87 -7.59 -1.65
N ALA A 200 1.41 -8.71 -2.12
CA ALA A 200 2.15 -8.77 -3.36
C ALA A 200 1.25 -9.08 -4.57
N SER A 201 1.49 -8.35 -5.66
CA SER A 201 1.09 -8.77 -7.00
C SER A 201 1.94 -9.95 -7.47
N THR A 202 1.47 -10.69 -8.47
CA THR A 202 2.23 -11.81 -9.09
C THR A 202 3.66 -11.41 -9.48
N ASP A 203 3.83 -10.20 -10.01
CA ASP A 203 5.13 -9.71 -10.49
C ASP A 203 6.09 -9.34 -9.35
N GLY A 204 5.55 -8.91 -8.20
CA GLY A 204 6.32 -8.49 -7.03
C GLY A 204 6.87 -9.63 -6.18
N VAL A 205 6.22 -10.81 -6.18
CA VAL A 205 6.53 -11.93 -5.27
C VAL A 205 8.03 -12.26 -5.21
N ARG A 206 8.68 -12.41 -6.37
CA ARG A 206 10.10 -12.81 -6.44
C ARG A 206 11.03 -11.79 -5.78
N LEU A 207 10.71 -10.49 -5.90
CA LEU A 207 11.49 -9.44 -5.24
C LEU A 207 11.40 -9.62 -3.72
N TYR A 208 10.19 -9.81 -3.20
CA TYR A 208 9.95 -9.92 -1.76
C TYR A 208 10.54 -11.22 -1.18
N GLU A 209 10.39 -12.37 -1.85
CA GLU A 209 11.04 -13.62 -1.45
C GLU A 209 12.56 -13.45 -1.34
N SER A 210 13.18 -12.79 -2.33
CA SER A 210 14.63 -12.51 -2.31
C SER A 210 15.08 -11.54 -1.21
N ALA A 211 14.12 -10.86 -0.56
CA ALA A 211 14.35 -9.95 0.55
C ALA A 211 14.04 -10.58 1.92
N GLY A 212 13.66 -11.87 1.93
CA GLY A 212 13.38 -12.63 3.14
C GLY A 212 11.90 -12.60 3.57
N PHE A 213 10.99 -12.17 2.71
CA PHE A 213 9.57 -12.34 2.97
C PHE A 213 9.14 -13.78 2.73
N GLU A 214 8.28 -14.26 3.61
CA GLU A 214 7.61 -15.55 3.51
C GLU A 214 6.17 -15.35 3.06
N LYS A 215 5.69 -16.28 2.24
CA LYS A 215 4.30 -16.29 1.79
C LYS A 215 3.41 -16.90 2.87
N LEU A 216 2.41 -16.14 3.31
CA LEU A 216 1.43 -16.62 4.29
C LEU A 216 0.21 -17.26 3.64
N LYS A 217 -0.42 -16.55 2.69
CA LYS A 217 -1.70 -16.96 2.10
C LYS A 217 -1.85 -16.40 0.69
N ASP A 218 -2.51 -17.20 -0.15
CA ASP A 218 -2.98 -16.77 -1.46
C ASP A 218 -4.47 -16.46 -1.38
N VAL A 219 -4.84 -15.27 -1.82
CA VAL A 219 -6.21 -14.79 -1.87
C VAL A 219 -6.53 -14.42 -3.30
N PHE A 220 -7.77 -14.61 -3.71
CA PHE A 220 -8.18 -14.47 -5.10
C PHE A 220 -9.44 -13.62 -5.17
N MET A 221 -9.38 -12.52 -5.91
CA MET A 221 -10.56 -11.72 -6.23
C MET A 221 -11.22 -12.32 -7.47
N ASN A 222 -12.48 -12.74 -7.35
CA ASN A 222 -13.25 -13.27 -8.47
C ASN A 222 -13.63 -12.13 -9.43
N LEU A 223 -13.18 -12.22 -10.69
CA LEU A 223 -13.36 -11.16 -11.67
C LEU A 223 -14.61 -11.34 -12.55
N ARG A 224 -15.26 -12.51 -12.48
CA ARG A 224 -16.43 -12.86 -13.29
C ARG A 224 -17.61 -11.89 -13.11
N PRO A 225 -17.93 -11.42 -11.89
CA PRO A 225 -18.99 -10.43 -11.69
C PRO A 225 -18.72 -9.09 -12.42
N PHE A 226 -17.47 -8.83 -12.79
CA PHE A 226 -17.04 -7.59 -13.44
C PHE A 226 -16.75 -7.77 -14.94
N GLY A 227 -17.25 -8.87 -15.54
CA GLY A 227 -17.10 -9.14 -16.97
C GLY A 227 -15.71 -9.63 -17.39
N ALA A 228 -14.79 -9.85 -16.44
CA ALA A 228 -13.46 -10.38 -16.69
C ALA A 228 -13.37 -11.89 -16.36
N LYS A 229 -12.43 -12.58 -17.00
CA LYS A 229 -12.22 -14.02 -16.76
C LYS A 229 -11.16 -14.25 -15.69
N GLY A 230 -11.32 -15.35 -14.96
CA GLY A 230 -10.36 -15.79 -13.96
C GLY A 230 -10.46 -15.00 -12.66
N ASP A 231 -9.35 -14.97 -11.94
CA ASP A 231 -9.26 -14.44 -10.59
C ASP A 231 -7.96 -13.63 -10.48
N LEU A 232 -7.98 -12.51 -9.76
CA LEU A 232 -6.79 -11.71 -9.47
C LEU A 232 -6.11 -12.26 -8.20
N PRO A 233 -4.93 -12.87 -8.31
CA PRO A 233 -4.19 -13.36 -7.14
C PRO A 233 -3.58 -12.19 -6.37
N ILE A 234 -3.76 -12.23 -5.05
CA ILE A 234 -3.17 -11.34 -4.06
C ILE A 234 -2.44 -12.22 -3.05
N ARG A 235 -1.17 -11.95 -2.81
CA ARG A 235 -0.29 -12.83 -2.06
C ARG A 235 0.16 -12.13 -0.79
N LEU A 236 -0.33 -12.60 0.35
CA LEU A 236 -0.02 -11.99 1.64
C LEU A 236 1.38 -12.44 2.06
N MET A 237 2.27 -11.50 2.34
CA MET A 237 3.65 -11.79 2.67
C MET A 237 4.08 -11.07 3.95
N ILE A 238 4.87 -11.76 4.76
CA ILE A 238 5.42 -11.22 6.00
C ILE A 238 6.91 -11.48 6.08
N ARG A 239 7.66 -10.59 6.71
CA ARG A 239 9.07 -10.76 7.02
C ARG A 239 9.30 -10.48 8.49
N GLN A 240 10.01 -11.38 9.16
CA GLN A 240 10.50 -11.14 10.52
C GLN A 240 11.68 -10.15 10.48
N PRO A 241 11.81 -9.24 11.47
CA PRO A 241 12.97 -8.37 11.56
C PRO A 241 14.23 -9.22 11.78
N LYS A 242 15.34 -8.80 11.19
CA LYS A 242 16.64 -9.39 11.49
C LYS A 242 17.08 -8.96 12.89
N PRO A 243 17.72 -9.84 13.67
CA PRO A 243 18.31 -9.46 14.94
C PRO A 243 19.32 -8.35 14.73
N THR A 244 19.23 -7.28 15.50
CA THR A 244 20.30 -6.29 15.64
C THR A 244 21.42 -6.97 16.44
N ASN A 245 22.53 -7.30 15.77
CA ASN A 245 23.76 -7.76 16.44
C ASN A 245 24.38 -6.64 17.28
#